data_AF-A0A9Q8T4G4-F1
#
_entry.id   AF-A0A9Q8T4G4-F1
#
_cell.length_a   1.000
_cell.length_b   1.000
_cell.length_c   1.000
_cell.angle_alpha   90.00
_cell.angle_beta   90.00
_cell.angle_gamma   90.00
#
_symmetry.space_group_name_H-M   'P 1'
#
loop_
_entity.id
_entity.type
_entity.pdbx_description
1 polymer ?
#
loop_
_entity_poly.entity_id
_entity_poly.type
_entity_poly.pdbx_seq_one_letter_code
_entity_poly.pdbx_strand_id
1 'polypeptide(L)'
;MGDAYFGDHTKFNDSNAAPVIFTPTDNNGWIGAPNTTALNSTSPPSWSNLTFSIPAEGSSDHDVGFLSSNSSSSDRQTSGFVFYGSFIFVESSSGGMESLWYATPSSINGIYSLKWNDTSDTTTEDKIVLTLKKTAPSNASKTKNRSI
;
A
#
# COMPACT_ATOMS: atom_id res chain seq x y z
N MET A 1 4.28 -1.58 -13.67
CA MET A 1 4.61 -2.33 -12.44
C MET A 1 5.30 -1.36 -11.52
N GLY A 2 5.05 -1.44 -10.22
CA GLY A 2 5.70 -0.55 -9.26
C GLY A 2 5.34 -0.91 -7.84
N ASP A 3 6.17 -0.46 -6.90
CA ASP A 3 5.98 -0.73 -5.48
C ASP A 3 4.95 0.23 -4.88
N ALA A 4 4.36 -0.19 -3.76
CA ALA A 4 3.43 0.60 -3.00
C ALA A 4 4.17 1.42 -1.94
N TYR A 5 3.83 2.70 -1.84
CA TYR A 5 4.44 3.63 -0.90
C TYR A 5 3.37 4.36 -0.08
N PHE A 6 3.77 4.85 1.10
CA PHE A 6 3.01 5.79 1.91
C PHE A 6 3.73 7.13 1.99
N GLY A 7 2.96 8.20 1.91
CA GLY A 7 3.45 9.56 2.12
C GLY A 7 2.87 10.54 1.11
N ASP A 8 3.50 11.71 1.04
CA ASP A 8 3.10 12.77 0.12
C ASP A 8 3.60 12.48 -1.29
N HIS A 9 2.71 12.00 -2.16
CA HIS A 9 3.04 11.64 -3.54
C HIS A 9 3.73 12.77 -4.34
N THR A 10 3.51 14.04 -3.98
CA THR A 10 4.12 15.20 -4.67
C THR A 10 5.63 15.31 -4.45
N LYS A 11 6.17 14.58 -3.47
CA LYS A 11 7.61 14.47 -3.23
C LYS A 11 8.31 13.53 -4.19
N PHE A 12 7.57 12.69 -4.90
CA PHE A 12 8.13 11.94 -6.01
C PHE A 12 8.28 12.89 -7.20
N ASN A 13 9.46 12.90 -7.81
CA ASN A 13 9.68 13.58 -9.09
C ASN A 13 9.23 12.68 -10.26
N ASP A 14 8.03 12.11 -10.16
CA ASP A 14 7.44 11.18 -11.13
C ASP A 14 5.97 11.54 -11.37
N SER A 15 5.62 11.85 -12.62
CA SER A 15 4.25 12.15 -13.03
C SER A 15 3.27 10.98 -12.87
N ASN A 16 3.77 9.76 -12.68
CA ASN A 16 2.96 8.57 -12.42
C ASN A 16 2.72 8.32 -10.92
N ALA A 17 3.42 9.02 -10.03
CA ALA A 17 3.18 8.92 -8.60
C ALA A 17 1.83 9.55 -8.25
N ALA A 18 0.92 8.74 -7.72
CA ALA A 18 -0.42 9.20 -7.36
C ALA A 18 -0.99 8.40 -6.19
N PRO A 19 -1.90 9.00 -5.41
CA PRO A 19 -2.70 8.25 -4.45
C PRO A 19 -3.50 7.15 -5.17
N VAL A 20 -3.62 5.98 -4.56
CA VAL A 20 -4.29 4.82 -5.18
C VAL A 20 -5.70 4.64 -4.61
N ILE A 21 -6.68 4.46 -5.49
CA ILE A 21 -8.01 3.95 -5.15
C ILE A 21 -8.00 2.44 -5.36
N PHE A 22 -8.39 1.69 -4.33
CA PHE A 22 -8.51 0.24 -4.40
C PHE A 22 -9.96 -0.18 -4.60
N THR A 23 -10.17 -1.10 -5.54
CA THR A 23 -11.46 -1.74 -5.82
C THR A 23 -11.34 -3.24 -5.57
N PRO A 24 -12.01 -3.78 -4.54
CA PRO A 24 -12.08 -5.22 -4.32
C PRO A 24 -12.79 -5.94 -5.48
N THR A 25 -12.39 -7.18 -5.72
CA THR A 25 -12.97 -8.09 -6.72
C THR A 25 -13.55 -9.33 -6.05
N ASP A 26 -14.35 -10.08 -6.78
CA ASP A 26 -15.04 -11.28 -6.27
C ASP A 26 -14.08 -12.41 -5.81
N ASN A 27 -12.83 -12.41 -6.29
CA ASN A 27 -11.82 -13.39 -5.92
C ASN A 27 -10.96 -12.96 -4.72
N ASN A 28 -11.46 -12.05 -3.87
CA ASN A 28 -10.69 -11.42 -2.79
C ASN A 28 -9.37 -10.77 -3.28
N GLY A 29 -9.30 -10.40 -4.56
CA GLY A 29 -8.20 -9.64 -5.15
C GLY A 29 -8.55 -8.16 -5.19
N TRP A 30 -7.56 -7.27 -5.17
CA TRP A 30 -7.79 -5.82 -5.22
C TRP A 30 -7.13 -5.20 -6.46
N ILE A 31 -7.86 -4.29 -7.10
CA ILE A 31 -7.41 -3.54 -8.26
C ILE A 31 -7.14 -2.10 -7.86
N GLY A 32 -5.95 -1.60 -8.19
CA GLY A 32 -5.52 -0.23 -7.97
C GLY A 32 -5.68 0.64 -9.22
N ALA A 33 -6.19 1.86 -9.03
CA ALA A 33 -6.22 2.92 -10.04
C ALA A 33 -5.80 4.26 -9.42
N PRO A 34 -5.21 5.20 -10.19
CA PRO A 34 -4.83 6.49 -9.66
C PRO A 34 -6.07 7.30 -9.27
N ASN A 35 -6.01 7.98 -8.11
CA ASN A 35 -7.02 8.95 -7.73
C ASN A 35 -6.79 10.27 -8.47
N THR A 36 -7.28 10.38 -9.70
CA THR A 36 -7.08 11.57 -10.54
C THR A 36 -7.73 12.83 -9.97
N THR A 37 -8.76 12.71 -9.13
CA THR A 37 -9.39 13.87 -8.47
C THR A 37 -8.53 14.47 -7.35
N ALA A 38 -7.61 13.70 -6.79
CA ALA A 38 -6.66 14.16 -5.79
C ALA A 38 -5.39 14.78 -6.41
N LEU A 39 -5.25 14.74 -7.73
CA LEU A 39 -4.09 15.27 -8.45
C LEU A 39 -4.40 16.67 -8.97
N ASN A 40 -3.61 17.66 -8.53
CA ASN A 40 -3.61 19.00 -9.12
C ASN A 40 -2.69 19.06 -10.36
N SER A 41 -2.76 18.06 -11.24
CA SER A 41 -1.89 17.94 -12.42
C SER A 41 -2.70 17.99 -13.70
N THR A 42 -2.16 18.68 -14.72
CA THR A 42 -2.71 18.69 -16.09
C THR A 42 -2.36 17.43 -16.89
N SER A 43 -1.45 16.61 -16.38
CA SER A 43 -1.05 15.32 -16.95
C SER A 43 -1.30 14.21 -15.93
N PRO A 44 -2.42 13.47 -16.03
CA PRO A 44 -2.72 12.39 -15.12
C PRO A 44 -1.77 11.19 -15.34
N PRO A 45 -1.56 10.32 -14.32
CA PRO A 45 -0.81 9.09 -14.45
C PRO A 45 -1.33 8.22 -15.59
N SER A 46 -0.45 7.57 -16.33
CA SER A 46 -0.82 6.77 -17.51
C SER A 46 -1.30 5.36 -17.18
N TRP A 47 -1.22 4.94 -15.91
CA TRP A 47 -1.57 3.60 -15.47
C TRP A 47 -3.00 3.53 -14.91
N SER A 48 -3.63 2.37 -15.04
CA SER A 48 -4.93 2.06 -14.44
C SER A 48 -5.08 0.56 -14.27
N ASN A 49 -6.00 0.15 -13.40
CA ASN A 49 -6.43 -1.23 -13.21
C ASN A 49 -5.29 -2.23 -12.93
N LEU A 50 -4.31 -1.83 -12.12
CA LEU A 50 -3.20 -2.69 -11.74
C LEU A 50 -3.63 -3.66 -10.63
N THR A 51 -3.13 -4.89 -10.66
CA THR A 51 -3.43 -5.89 -9.63
C THR A 51 -2.54 -5.64 -8.41
N PHE A 52 -3.15 -5.38 -7.25
CA PHE A 52 -2.42 -5.27 -5.99
C PHE A 52 -1.87 -6.63 -5.55
N SER A 53 -0.64 -6.63 -5.04
CA SER A 53 0.07 -7.86 -4.71
C SER A 53 0.96 -7.66 -3.51
N ILE A 54 1.06 -8.72 -2.70
CA ILE A 54 2.07 -8.88 -1.67
C ILE A 54 3.04 -10.00 -2.10
N PRO A 55 4.24 -10.09 -1.53
CA PRO A 55 5.08 -11.27 -1.68
C PRO A 55 4.38 -12.54 -1.23
N ALA A 56 4.58 -13.63 -1.97
CA ALA A 56 4.10 -14.94 -1.58
C ALA A 56 4.85 -15.46 -0.34
N GLU A 57 4.26 -16.45 0.35
CA GLU A 57 4.90 -17.13 1.47
C GLU A 57 6.28 -17.70 1.08
N GLY A 58 7.30 -17.43 1.90
CA GLY A 58 8.67 -17.86 1.63
C GLY A 58 9.45 -17.01 0.61
N SER A 59 8.86 -15.94 0.06
CA SER A 59 9.59 -14.99 -0.79
C SER A 59 10.70 -14.28 0.00
N SER A 60 11.86 -14.10 -0.63
CA SER A 60 12.94 -13.25 -0.09
C SER A 60 12.70 -11.76 -0.31
N ASP A 61 11.73 -11.41 -1.15
CA ASP A 61 11.30 -10.05 -1.37
C ASP A 61 10.14 -9.74 -0.41
N HIS A 62 10.13 -8.51 0.10
CA HIS A 62 9.18 -8.01 1.06
C HIS A 62 8.38 -6.82 0.53
N ASP A 63 8.64 -6.37 -0.69
CA ASP A 63 7.94 -5.25 -1.33
C ASP A 63 6.51 -5.59 -1.72
N VAL A 64 5.58 -4.78 -1.20
CA VAL A 64 4.19 -4.78 -1.64
C VAL A 64 4.10 -3.90 -2.88
N GLY A 65 3.32 -4.30 -3.87
CA GLY A 65 3.29 -3.57 -5.13
C GLY A 65 2.16 -3.95 -6.06
N PHE A 66 2.34 -3.55 -7.32
CA PHE A 66 1.33 -3.63 -8.36
C PHE A 66 1.84 -4.34 -9.60
N LEU A 67 1.07 -5.35 -10.03
CA LEU A 67 1.26 -6.09 -11.28
C LEU A 67 0.35 -5.53 -12.39
N SER A 68 0.60 -5.93 -13.63
CA SER A 68 -0.31 -5.64 -14.74
C SER A 68 -1.69 -6.18 -14.44
N SER A 69 -2.70 -5.57 -15.04
CA SER A 69 -4.08 -6.00 -14.89
C SER A 69 -4.22 -7.50 -15.14
N ASN A 70 -4.87 -8.21 -14.22
CA ASN A 70 -5.12 -9.65 -14.27
C ASN A 70 -3.86 -10.51 -14.39
N SER A 71 -2.70 -9.98 -13.98
CA SER A 71 -1.44 -10.73 -13.97
C SER A 71 -1.19 -11.35 -12.60
N SER A 72 -0.55 -12.52 -12.60
CA SER A 72 -0.07 -13.22 -11.40
C SER A 72 1.40 -13.60 -11.57
N SER A 73 2.07 -13.87 -10.45
CA SER A 73 3.45 -14.38 -10.41
C SER A 73 3.54 -15.37 -9.26
N SER A 74 4.35 -16.42 -9.38
CA SER A 74 4.55 -17.41 -8.31
C SER A 74 5.06 -16.79 -7.02
N ASP A 75 5.83 -15.72 -7.12
CA ASP A 75 6.47 -15.07 -5.98
C ASP A 75 5.57 -13.98 -5.37
N ARG A 76 4.33 -13.85 -5.84
CA ARG A 76 3.35 -12.85 -5.44
C ARG A 76 2.02 -13.50 -5.09
N GLN A 77 1.40 -13.05 -4.00
CA GLN A 77 0.01 -13.32 -3.69
C GLN A 77 -0.84 -12.11 -4.11
N THR A 78 -1.85 -12.36 -4.95
CA THR A 78 -2.73 -11.34 -5.55
C THR A 78 -4.19 -11.43 -5.09
N SER A 79 -4.48 -12.33 -4.16
CA SER A 79 -5.82 -12.60 -3.63
C SER A 79 -5.77 -12.93 -2.13
N GLY A 80 -6.94 -13.04 -1.50
CA GLY A 80 -7.06 -13.25 -0.05
C GLY A 80 -7.09 -11.94 0.75
N PHE A 81 -7.20 -10.79 0.09
CA PHE A 81 -7.33 -9.49 0.76
C PHE A 81 -8.75 -9.30 1.26
N VAL A 82 -8.92 -9.28 2.58
CA VAL A 82 -10.24 -9.25 3.22
C VAL A 82 -10.34 -8.13 4.26
N PHE A 83 -11.57 -7.67 4.49
CA PHE A 83 -11.86 -6.74 5.57
C PHE A 83 -12.42 -7.49 6.78
N TYR A 84 -11.79 -7.32 7.94
CA TYR A 84 -12.40 -7.62 9.23
C TYR A 84 -12.87 -6.31 9.87
N GLY A 85 -14.16 -6.01 9.70
CA GLY A 85 -14.73 -4.70 10.03
C GLY A 85 -14.17 -3.58 9.14
N SER A 86 -13.23 -2.81 9.68
CA SER A 86 -12.53 -1.72 8.96
C SER A 86 -11.04 -2.00 8.74
N PHE A 87 -10.53 -3.10 9.27
CA PHE A 87 -9.13 -3.49 9.19
C PHE A 87 -8.88 -4.42 8.00
N ILE A 88 -7.69 -4.34 7.44
CA ILE A 88 -7.28 -5.13 6.28
C ILE A 88 -6.45 -6.31 6.75
N PHE A 89 -6.89 -7.51 6.39
CA PHE A 89 -6.19 -8.77 6.61
C PHE A 89 -5.91 -9.46 5.28
N VAL A 90 -4.95 -10.37 5.31
CA VAL A 90 -4.63 -11.28 4.23
C VAL A 90 -4.93 -12.68 4.71
N GLU A 91 -5.70 -13.44 3.94
CA GLU A 91 -5.90 -14.86 4.16
C GLU A 91 -4.65 -15.63 3.72
N SER A 92 -4.10 -16.42 4.63
CA SER A 92 -2.94 -17.27 4.36
C SER A 92 -3.35 -18.56 3.67
N SER A 93 -2.37 -19.28 3.13
CA SER A 93 -2.55 -20.60 2.50
C SER A 93 -3.23 -21.63 3.42
N SER A 94 -3.13 -21.44 4.74
CA SER A 94 -3.74 -22.28 5.77
C SER A 94 -5.15 -21.84 6.20
N GLY A 95 -5.69 -20.77 5.61
CA GLY A 95 -7.00 -20.19 5.97
C GLY A 95 -6.97 -19.29 7.21
N GLY A 96 -5.78 -18.95 7.72
CA GLY A 96 -5.60 -17.98 8.80
C GLY A 96 -5.72 -16.54 8.28
N MET A 97 -6.12 -15.61 9.15
CA MET A 97 -6.08 -14.18 8.83
C MET A 97 -4.80 -13.54 9.40
N GLU A 98 -4.04 -12.90 8.54
CA GLU A 98 -2.74 -12.31 8.86
C GLU A 98 -2.74 -10.80 8.61
N SER A 99 -1.96 -10.08 9.43
CA SER A 99 -1.73 -8.63 9.28
C SER A 99 -0.25 -8.35 9.56
N LEU A 100 0.59 -8.67 8.57
CA LEU A 100 2.05 -8.58 8.63
C LEU A 100 2.55 -7.33 7.88
N TRP A 101 1.84 -6.21 8.03
CA TRP A 101 2.13 -4.96 7.34
C TRP A 101 3.21 -4.15 8.06
N TYR A 102 4.14 -3.58 7.30
CA TYR A 102 5.13 -2.63 7.82
C TYR A 102 5.48 -1.56 6.82
N ALA A 103 6.09 -0.49 7.35
CA ALA A 103 6.75 0.53 6.57
C ALA A 103 8.25 0.51 6.85
N THR A 104 9.05 0.73 5.81
CA THR A 104 10.46 1.10 5.94
C THR A 104 10.71 2.45 5.27
N PRO A 105 11.62 3.30 5.77
CA PRO A 105 11.95 4.56 5.13
C PRO A 105 12.47 4.33 3.71
N SER A 106 11.99 5.11 2.75
CA SER A 106 12.60 5.17 1.42
C SER A 106 13.77 6.15 1.38
N SER A 107 14.40 6.31 0.23
CA SER A 107 15.41 7.35 -0.01
C SER A 107 14.82 8.78 -0.02
N ILE A 108 13.49 8.94 -0.04
CA ILE A 108 12.81 10.23 -0.04
C ILE A 108 12.23 10.51 1.35
N ASN A 109 12.58 11.66 1.93
CA ASN A 109 12.16 12.02 3.29
C ASN A 109 10.63 12.14 3.42
N GLY A 110 10.07 11.36 4.33
CA GLY A 110 8.64 11.30 4.61
C GLY A 110 7.86 10.40 3.64
N ILE A 111 8.57 9.63 2.82
CA ILE A 111 8.03 8.53 2.01
C ILE A 111 8.54 7.22 2.59
N TYR A 112 7.62 6.28 2.77
CA TYR A 112 7.90 4.95 3.29
C TYR A 112 7.43 3.90 2.29
N SER A 113 8.22 2.85 2.08
CA SER A 113 7.80 1.70 1.28
C SER A 113 6.85 0.83 2.11
N LEU A 114 5.76 0.36 1.50
CA LEU A 114 4.89 -0.63 2.11
C LEU A 114 5.50 -2.02 1.93
N LYS A 115 5.63 -2.73 3.04
CA LYS A 115 6.31 -4.02 3.13
C LYS A 115 5.40 -5.07 3.77
N TRP A 116 5.69 -6.34 3.47
CA TRP A 116 4.98 -7.50 4.00
C TRP A 116 5.93 -8.64 4.37
N ASN A 117 5.64 -9.33 5.47
CA ASN A 117 6.36 -10.51 6.00
C ASN A 117 7.92 -10.46 6.08
N ASP A 118 8.54 -9.28 6.05
CA ASP A 118 9.93 -9.00 6.44
C ASP A 118 10.22 -9.32 7.92
N THR A 119 10.73 -10.52 8.14
CA THR A 119 11.19 -11.04 9.42
C THR A 119 12.69 -10.87 9.63
N SER A 120 13.39 -10.13 8.75
CA SER A 120 14.83 -9.99 8.86
C SER A 120 15.22 -9.19 10.12
N ASP A 121 16.15 -9.72 10.91
CA ASP A 121 16.76 -9.06 12.09
C ASP A 121 17.74 -7.93 11.70
N THR A 122 17.60 -7.38 10.50
CA THR A 122 18.45 -6.28 10.04
C THR A 122 18.07 -5.02 10.81
N THR A 123 18.83 -4.75 11.88
CA THR A 123 18.79 -3.57 12.76
C THR A 123 19.04 -2.23 12.03
N THR A 124 19.03 -2.22 10.70
CA THR A 124 19.46 -1.11 9.84
C THR A 124 18.32 -0.34 9.19
N GLU A 125 17.08 -0.83 9.22
CA GLU A 125 15.91 -0.08 8.74
C GLU A 125 14.95 0.19 9.88
N ASP A 126 14.53 1.45 10.05
CA ASP A 126 13.49 1.84 11.01
C ASP A 126 12.15 1.21 10.60
N LYS A 127 11.95 -0.07 10.96
CA LYS A 127 10.73 -0.81 10.66
C LYS A 127 9.59 -0.31 11.54
N ILE A 128 8.53 0.14 10.90
CA ILE A 128 7.31 0.61 11.57
C ILE A 128 6.21 -0.42 11.32
N VAL A 129 5.74 -1.09 12.38
CA VAL A 129 4.59 -2.00 12.29
C VAL A 129 3.34 -1.19 11.96
N LEU A 130 2.58 -1.63 10.96
CA LEU A 130 1.40 -0.94 10.47
C LEU A 130 0.12 -1.72 10.77
N THR A 131 -0.97 -0.97 10.82
CA THR A 131 -2.32 -1.51 10.77
C THR A 131 -3.09 -0.75 9.71
N LEU A 132 -3.39 -1.41 8.59
CA LEU A 132 -4.10 -0.79 7.48
C LEU A 132 -5.62 -0.84 7.70
N LYS A 133 -6.29 0.27 7.38
CA LYS A 133 -7.73 0.45 7.57
C LYS A 133 -8.36 1.09 6.34
N LYS A 134 -9.62 0.77 6.07
CA LYS A 134 -10.40 1.43 5.00
C LYS A 134 -10.85 2.86 5.35
N THR A 135 -10.88 3.18 6.64
CA THR A 135 -11.25 4.51 7.12
C THR A 135 -10.03 5.41 7.14
N ALA A 136 -10.09 6.52 6.42
CA ALA A 136 -9.05 7.53 6.46
C ALA A 136 -8.84 8.05 7.89
N PRO A 137 -7.61 8.44 8.27
CA PRO A 137 -7.37 9.11 9.54
C PRO A 137 -8.28 10.34 9.69
N SER A 138 -8.73 10.62 10.90
CA SER A 138 -9.45 11.87 11.16
C SER A 138 -8.52 13.05 10.90
N ASN A 139 -9.02 14.05 10.19
CA ASN A 139 -8.28 15.30 10.00
C ASN A 139 -8.16 16.00 11.35
N ALA A 140 -6.99 15.92 11.99
CA ALA A 140 -6.66 16.81 13.09
C ALA A 140 -6.46 18.21 12.50
N SER A 141 -7.53 19.00 12.43
CA SER A 141 -7.42 20.42 12.08
C SER A 141 -6.48 21.09 13.09
N LYS A 142 -5.32 21.58 12.63
CA LYS A 142 -4.45 22.44 13.43
C LYS A 142 -5.10 23.82 13.57
N THR A 143 -6.24 23.89 14.25
CA THR A 143 -6.84 25.16 14.65
C THR A 143 -7.20 25.08 16.12
N LYS A 144 -6.21 25.35 16.96
CA LYS A 144 -6.45 25.84 18.31
C LYS A 144 -5.81 27.21 18.44
N ASN A 145 -6.45 28.22 17.85
CA ASN A 145 -6.23 29.60 18.28
C ASN A 145 -6.77 29.70 19.71
N ARG A 146 -5.87 29.61 20.69
CA ARG A 146 -6.16 30.04 22.05
C ARG A 146 -6.12 31.56 22.03
N SER A 147 -7.28 32.19 21.89
CA SER A 147 -7.43 33.59 22.27
C SER A 147 -7.36 33.66 23.79
N ILE A 148 -6.44 34.47 24.31
CA ILE A 148 -6.49 35.03 25.66
C ILE A 148 -6.79 36.52 25.47
#